data_AF-A0A1F9I8X8-F1
#
_entry.id   AF-A0A1F9I8X8-F1
#
_cell.length_a   1.000
_cell.length_b   1.000
_cell.length_c   1.000
_cell.angle_alpha   90.00
_cell.angle_beta   90.00
_cell.angle_gamma   90.00
#
_symmetry.space_group_name_H-M   'P 1'
#
loop_
_entity.id
_entity.type
_entity.pdbx_description
1 polymer ?
#
loop_
_entity_poly.entity_id
_entity_poly.type
_entity_poly.pdbx_seq_one_letter_code
_entity_poly.pdbx_strand_id
1 'polypeptide(L)'
;MIYLDASVALAHLLAEDRAPPDRLWQEELISSRLLEYEVWTRIHAQKLTRSHTDEARSLLSRVALVELSPPVLVRALEPFPKPVRTLDALHVASMEFLRKQGQIVRLASYDGRLVDAARALRIPIYKL
;
A
#
# COMPACT_ATOMS: atom_id res chain seq x y z
N MET A 1 1.32 5.83 -12.04
CA MET A 1 1.82 5.62 -10.67
C MET A 1 1.52 4.20 -10.17
N ILE A 2 2.38 3.70 -9.28
CA ILE A 2 2.24 2.40 -8.62
C ILE A 2 1.81 2.61 -7.18
N TYR A 3 0.68 2.01 -6.82
CA TYR A 3 0.20 1.98 -5.45
C TYR A 3 0.94 0.89 -4.69
N LEU A 4 1.77 1.29 -3.73
CA LEU A 4 2.57 0.40 -2.89
C LEU A 4 1.79 0.05 -1.64
N ASP A 5 1.58 -1.23 -1.34
CA ASP A 5 1.05 -1.63 -0.03
C ASP A 5 2.15 -1.93 1.00
N ALA A 6 1.76 -2.14 2.26
CA ALA A 6 2.71 -2.45 3.33
C ALA A 6 3.41 -3.80 3.14
N SER A 7 2.77 -4.79 2.51
CA SER A 7 3.40 -6.10 2.28
C SER A 7 4.65 -6.00 1.41
N VAL A 8 4.65 -5.14 0.39
CA VAL A 8 5.80 -4.91 -0.48
C VAL A 8 6.86 -4.06 0.22
N ALA A 9 6.44 -3.01 0.93
CA ALA A 9 7.36 -2.17 1.69
C ALA A 9 8.10 -2.97 2.77
N LEU A 10 7.40 -3.83 3.50
CA LEU A 10 7.97 -4.68 4.54
C LEU A 10 8.85 -5.78 3.97
N ALA A 11 8.46 -6.39 2.85
CA ALA A 11 9.30 -7.36 2.14
C ALA A 11 10.67 -6.76 1.76
N HIS A 12 10.68 -5.49 1.34
CA HIS A 12 11.93 -4.77 1.05
C HIS A 12 12.74 -4.48 2.31
N LEU A 13 12.11 -3.93 3.35
CA LEU A 13 12.80 -3.50 4.57
C LEU A 13 13.36 -4.68 5.36
N LEU A 14 12.63 -5.78 5.41
CA LEU A 14 12.95 -6.91 6.28
C LEU A 14 13.72 -8.03 5.57
N ALA A 15 13.97 -7.89 4.26
CA ALA A 15 14.66 -8.89 3.44
C ALA A 15 14.12 -10.33 3.66
N GLU A 16 12.80 -10.47 3.76
CA GLU A 16 12.13 -11.77 3.84
C GLU A 16 12.34 -12.56 2.52
N ASP A 17 11.87 -13.82 2.44
CA ASP A 17 12.05 -14.75 1.30
C ASP A 17 11.61 -14.21 -0.08
N ARG A 18 11.00 -13.02 -0.12
CA ARG A 18 10.63 -12.29 -1.34
C ARG A 18 11.10 -10.86 -1.24
N ALA A 19 11.83 -10.41 -2.26
CA ALA A 19 12.19 -9.02 -2.45
C ALA A 19 11.48 -8.44 -3.69
N PRO A 20 10.97 -7.20 -3.63
CA PRO A 20 10.47 -6.52 -4.82
C PRO A 20 11.61 -6.23 -5.80
N PRO A 21 11.33 -6.26 -7.12
CA PRO A 21 12.36 -6.04 -8.13
C PRO A 21 12.79 -4.58 -8.18
N ASP A 22 14.07 -4.32 -8.47
CA ASP A 22 14.63 -2.96 -8.46
C ASP A 22 13.89 -1.95 -9.33
N ARG A 23 13.33 -2.42 -10.46
CA ARG A 23 12.52 -1.59 -11.36
C ARG A 23 11.30 -0.96 -10.67
N LEU A 24 10.75 -1.56 -9.61
CA LEU A 24 9.65 -0.96 -8.84
C LEU A 24 10.06 0.41 -8.28
N TRP A 25 11.29 0.51 -7.80
CA TRP A 25 11.81 1.70 -7.12
C TRP A 25 12.15 2.86 -8.05
N GLN A 26 12.05 2.62 -9.37
CA GLN A 26 12.20 3.63 -10.43
C GLN A 26 10.84 4.23 -10.85
N GLU A 27 9.74 3.65 -10.39
CA GLU A 27 8.38 4.12 -10.69
C GLU A 27 7.97 5.26 -9.74
N GLU A 28 6.95 6.02 -10.14
CA GLU A 28 6.27 6.95 -9.25
C GLU A 28 5.43 6.15 -8.23
N LEU A 29 5.85 6.17 -6.96
CA LEU A 29 5.23 5.42 -5.88
C LEU A 29 4.23 6.27 -5.10
N ILE A 30 3.06 5.70 -4.86
CA ILE A 30 1.99 6.29 -4.05
C ILE A 30 1.42 5.25 -3.09
N SER A 31 0.89 5.67 -1.95
CA SER A 31 0.13 4.78 -1.07
C SER A 31 -0.89 5.55 -0.24
N SER A 32 -1.72 4.84 0.53
CA SER A 32 -2.47 5.44 1.63
C SER A 32 -1.49 5.87 2.73
N ARG A 33 -1.84 6.94 3.44
CA ARG A 33 -1.20 7.32 4.70
C ARG A 33 -1.11 6.15 5.70
N LEU A 34 -1.98 5.13 5.60
CA LEU A 34 -1.88 3.89 6.37
C LEU A 34 -0.54 3.16 6.25
N LEU A 35 0.14 3.26 5.11
CA LEU A 35 1.44 2.61 4.89
C LEU A 35 2.43 2.94 6.00
N GLU A 36 2.48 4.20 6.42
CA GLU A 36 3.35 4.67 7.50
C GLU A 36 3.04 3.92 8.81
N TYR A 37 1.77 3.81 9.16
CA TYR A 37 1.33 3.15 10.39
C TYR A 37 1.59 1.64 10.35
N GLU A 38 1.31 0.99 9.22
CA GLU A 38 1.54 -0.45 9.07
C GLU A 38 3.02 -0.80 9.14
N VAL A 39 3.88 -0.02 8.47
CA VAL A 39 5.33 -0.19 8.50
C VAL A 39 5.86 -0.05 9.94
N TRP A 40 5.55 1.06 10.62
CA TRP A 40 6.05 1.29 11.97
C TRP A 40 5.49 0.29 12.99
N THR A 41 4.20 -0.04 12.89
CA THR A 41 3.58 -1.05 13.77
C THR A 41 4.30 -2.39 13.61
N ARG A 42 4.66 -2.79 12.38
CA ARG A 42 5.38 -4.03 12.14
C ARG A 42 6.81 -3.99 12.66
N ILE A 43 7.55 -2.91 12.43
CA ILE A 43 8.92 -2.72 12.95
C ILE A 43 8.94 -2.81 14.48
N HIS A 44 7.99 -2.15 15.15
CA HIS A 44 7.86 -2.20 16.61
C HIS A 44 7.51 -3.60 17.10
N ALA A 45 6.56 -4.27 16.45
CA ALA A 45 6.17 -5.64 16.81
C ALA A 45 7.34 -6.62 16.71
N GLN A 46 8.28 -6.41 15.78
CA GLN A 46 9.49 -7.23 15.62
C GLN A 46 10.69 -6.74 16.44
N LYS A 47 10.56 -5.65 17.22
CA LYS A 47 11.64 -5.03 17.99
C LYS A 47 12.84 -4.58 17.13
N LEU A 48 12.57 -4.13 15.91
CA LEU A 48 13.59 -3.79 14.90
C LEU A 48 13.95 -2.29 14.84
N THR A 49 13.42 -1.47 15.74
CA THR A 49 13.64 -0.01 15.74
C THR A 49 15.12 0.38 15.69
N ARG A 50 16.01 -0.36 16.38
CA ARG A 50 17.44 -0.04 16.42
C ARG A 50 18.15 -0.23 15.07
N SER A 51 17.63 -1.08 14.20
CA SER A 51 18.31 -1.49 12.96
C SER A 51 17.57 -1.08 11.68
N HIS A 52 16.30 -0.67 11.74
CA HIS A 52 15.49 -0.42 10.55
C HIS A 52 14.85 0.99 10.51
N THR A 53 15.17 1.85 11.48
CA THR A 53 14.53 3.19 11.54
C THR A 53 14.89 4.04 10.34
N ASP A 54 16.18 4.08 9.97
CA ASP A 54 16.65 4.96 8.91
C ASP A 54 16.20 4.47 7.53
N GLU A 55 16.23 3.15 7.31
CA GLU A 55 15.73 2.50 6.10
C GLU A 55 14.23 2.71 5.94
N ALA A 56 13.43 2.55 7.01
CA ALA A 56 11.99 2.78 6.98
C ALA A 56 11.65 4.24 6.65
N ARG A 57 12.34 5.20 7.30
CA ARG A 57 12.17 6.63 6.99
C ARG A 57 12.57 6.94 5.56
N SER A 58 13.70 6.41 5.11
CA SER A 58 14.18 6.59 3.74
C SER A 58 13.17 6.05 2.73
N LEU A 59 12.59 4.87 2.96
CA LEU A 59 11.57 4.30 2.09
C LEU A 59 10.31 5.17 2.07
N LEU A 60 9.76 5.50 3.25
CA LEU A 60 8.51 6.27 3.36
C LEU A 60 8.64 7.67 2.72
N SER A 61 9.81 8.31 2.82
CA SER A 61 10.04 9.63 2.20
C SER A 61 9.98 9.64 0.67
N ARG A 62 10.09 8.47 0.03
CA ARG A 62 10.05 8.30 -1.43
C ARG A 62 8.64 7.98 -1.95
N VAL A 63 7.68 7.75 -1.05
CA VAL A 63 6.30 7.37 -1.41
C VAL A 63 5.39 8.57 -1.19
N ALA A 64 4.67 8.99 -2.22
CA ALA A 64 3.60 9.98 -2.05
C ALA A 64 2.48 9.36 -1.20
N LEU A 65 2.02 10.05 -0.16
CA LEU A 65 0.98 9.54 0.73
C LEU A 65 -0.36 10.25 0.48
N VAL A 66 -1.39 9.47 0.22
CA VAL A 66 -2.79 9.91 0.13
C VAL A 66 -3.37 9.90 1.52
N GLU A 67 -3.81 11.06 1.99
CA GLU A 67 -4.48 11.18 3.28
C GLU A 67 -5.81 10.42 3.31
N LEU A 68 -6.17 9.92 4.50
CA LEU A 68 -7.50 9.39 4.80
C LEU A 68 -8.52 10.53 4.93
N SER A 69 -8.66 11.29 3.86
CA SER A 69 -9.60 12.40 3.75
C SER A 69 -11.05 11.91 3.84
N PRO A 70 -12.01 12.79 4.18
CA PRO A 70 -13.42 12.39 4.31
C PRO A 70 -13.97 11.62 3.11
N PRO A 71 -13.67 11.97 1.83
CA PRO A 71 -14.10 11.16 0.68
C PRO A 71 -13.59 9.72 0.67
N VAL A 72 -12.35 9.48 1.13
CA VAL A 72 -11.77 8.14 1.26
C VAL A 72 -12.50 7.36 2.36
N LEU A 73 -12.68 7.98 3.52
CA LEU A 73 -13.34 7.37 4.67
C LEU A 73 -14.80 7.01 4.37
N VAL A 74 -15.55 7.92 3.73
CA VAL A 74 -16.92 7.66 3.30
C VAL A 74 -16.97 6.48 2.33
N ARG A 75 -16.07 6.45 1.33
CA ARG A 75 -16.01 5.33 0.39
C ARG A 75 -15.71 4.00 1.08
N ALA A 76 -14.85 3.98 2.10
CA ALA A 76 -14.50 2.76 2.83
C ALA A 76 -15.67 2.14 3.62
N LEU A 77 -16.74 2.90 3.90
CA LEU A 77 -17.95 2.41 4.56
C LEU A 77 -18.96 1.77 3.58
N GLU A 78 -18.79 1.99 2.28
CA GLU A 78 -19.68 1.43 1.25
C GLU A 78 -19.31 -0.03 0.93
N PRO A 79 -20.27 -0.84 0.46
CA PRO A 79 -20.00 -2.23 0.07
C PRO A 79 -18.88 -2.36 -0.98
N PHE A 80 -18.11 -3.42 -0.87
CA PHE A 80 -17.13 -3.83 -1.86
C PHE A 80 -17.59 -5.09 -2.60
N PRO A 81 -17.20 -5.30 -3.88
CA PRO A 81 -17.61 -6.48 -4.64
C PRO A 81 -17.14 -7.82 -4.05
N LYS A 82 -16.16 -7.79 -3.15
CA LYS A 82 -15.70 -8.91 -2.34
C LYS A 82 -15.59 -8.50 -0.87
N PRO A 83 -15.71 -9.42 0.08
CA PRO A 83 -15.40 -9.14 1.48
C PRO A 83 -13.95 -8.64 1.63
N VAL A 84 -13.78 -7.53 2.33
CA VAL A 84 -12.47 -6.90 2.60
C VAL A 84 -12.30 -6.68 4.10
N ARG A 85 -11.04 -6.72 4.59
CA ARG A 85 -10.73 -6.32 5.96
C ARG A 85 -10.75 -4.80 6.08
N THR A 86 -10.82 -4.29 7.30
CA THR A 86 -10.92 -2.85 7.56
C THR A 86 -9.79 -2.03 6.92
N LEU A 87 -8.52 -2.45 7.08
CA LEU A 87 -7.39 -1.73 6.47
C LEU A 87 -7.37 -1.89 4.95
N ASP A 88 -7.66 -3.09 4.43
CA ASP A 88 -7.80 -3.32 2.99
C ASP A 88 -8.87 -2.41 2.38
N ALA A 89 -10.01 -2.22 3.06
CA ALA A 89 -11.07 -1.32 2.62
C ALA A 89 -10.58 0.13 2.47
N LEU A 90 -9.73 0.60 3.39
CA LEU A 90 -9.14 1.93 3.33
C LEU A 90 -8.11 2.06 2.20
N HIS A 91 -7.28 1.03 1.96
CA HIS A 91 -6.38 1.01 0.81
C HIS A 91 -7.14 1.04 -0.52
N VAL A 92 -8.15 0.20 -0.65
CA VAL A 92 -8.99 0.12 -1.85
C VAL A 92 -9.75 1.43 -2.08
N ALA A 93 -10.33 2.01 -1.03
CA ALA A 93 -10.99 3.32 -1.10
C ALA A 93 -10.01 4.44 -1.53
N SER A 94 -8.77 4.39 -1.05
CA SER A 94 -7.72 5.35 -1.46
C SER A 94 -7.37 5.21 -2.94
N MET A 95 -7.27 3.98 -3.45
CA MET A 95 -7.04 3.74 -4.88
C MET A 95 -8.21 4.21 -5.74
N GLU A 96 -9.46 4.00 -5.31
CA GLU A 96 -10.63 4.50 -6.02
C GLU A 96 -10.73 6.03 -5.99
N PHE A 97 -10.34 6.66 -4.88
CA PHE A 97 -10.24 8.11 -4.78
C PHE A 97 -9.27 8.68 -5.82
N LEU A 98 -8.06 8.11 -5.93
CA LEU A 98 -7.08 8.50 -6.95
C LEU A 98 -7.64 8.32 -8.37
N ARG A 99 -8.30 7.18 -8.65
CA ARG A 99 -8.91 6.92 -9.96
C ARG A 99 -10.04 7.91 -10.29
N LYS A 100 -10.86 8.29 -9.31
CA LYS A 100 -11.90 9.33 -9.47
C LYS A 100 -11.30 10.70 -9.79
N GLN A 101 -10.05 10.96 -9.37
CA GLN A 101 -9.28 12.15 -9.75
C GLN A 101 -8.54 12.00 -11.10
N GLY A 102 -8.81 10.95 -11.87
CA GLY A 102 -8.22 10.72 -13.20
C GLY A 102 -6.86 10.03 -13.19
N GLN A 103 -6.37 9.57 -12.03
CA GLN A 103 -5.07 8.90 -11.94
C GLN A 103 -5.13 7.46 -12.44
N ILE A 104 -4.09 7.04 -13.17
CA ILE A 104 -3.89 5.64 -13.57
C ILE A 104 -3.03 4.95 -12.52
N VAL A 105 -3.68 4.11 -11.71
CA VAL A 105 -3.09 3.43 -10.55
C VAL A 105 -2.98 1.93 -10.81
N ARG A 106 -1.82 1.35 -10.50
CA ARG A 106 -1.60 -0.11 -10.48
C ARG A 106 -1.16 -0.55 -9.10
N LEU A 107 -1.74 -1.61 -8.55
CA LEU A 107 -1.40 -2.12 -7.21
C LEU A 107 -0.16 -3.01 -7.24
N ALA A 108 0.85 -2.70 -6.43
CA ALA A 108 1.94 -3.60 -6.05
C ALA A 108 1.64 -4.17 -4.65
N SER A 109 1.39 -5.48 -4.58
CA SER A 109 1.01 -6.17 -3.35
C SER A 109 1.45 -7.65 -3.37
N TYR A 110 1.95 -8.13 -2.24
CA TYR A 110 2.11 -9.56 -1.95
C TYR A 110 0.93 -10.13 -1.15
N ASP A 111 0.01 -9.30 -0.67
CA ASP A 111 -1.23 -9.75 -0.02
C ASP A 111 -2.28 -10.18 -1.06
N GLY A 112 -2.49 -11.50 -1.17
CA GLY A 112 -3.47 -12.07 -2.08
C GLY A 112 -4.91 -11.56 -1.86
N ARG A 113 -5.29 -11.21 -0.63
CA ARG A 113 -6.63 -10.68 -0.33
C ARG A 113 -6.79 -9.27 -0.89
N LEU A 114 -5.79 -8.40 -0.70
CA LEU A 114 -5.81 -7.05 -1.25
C LEU A 114 -5.77 -7.07 -2.79
N VAL A 115 -4.95 -7.96 -3.37
CA VAL A 115 -4.92 -8.20 -4.82
C VAL A 115 -6.30 -8.61 -5.34
N ASP A 116 -6.99 -9.52 -4.65
CA ASP A 116 -8.32 -9.98 -5.06
C ASP A 116 -9.38 -8.90 -4.97
N ALA A 117 -9.32 -8.04 -3.95
CA ALA A 117 -10.20 -6.88 -3.81
C ALA A 117 -9.96 -5.86 -4.94
N ALA A 118 -8.70 -5.56 -5.24
CA ALA A 118 -8.31 -4.65 -6.32
C ALA A 118 -8.77 -5.17 -7.69
N ARG A 119 -8.57 -6.47 -7.98
CA ARG A 119 -9.05 -7.11 -9.21
C ARG A 119 -10.57 -7.04 -9.35
N ALA A 120 -11.31 -7.25 -8.27
CA ALA A 120 -12.77 -7.16 -8.29
C ALA A 120 -13.29 -5.76 -8.67
N LEU A 121 -12.48 -4.72 -8.42
CA LEU A 121 -12.73 -3.32 -8.83
C LEU A 121 -12.01 -2.92 -10.12
N ARG A 122 -11.46 -3.89 -10.84
CA ARG A 122 -10.70 -3.69 -12.10
C ARG A 122 -9.51 -2.73 -11.93
N ILE A 123 -8.88 -2.73 -10.76
CA ILE A 123 -7.62 -2.04 -10.54
C ILE A 123 -6.50 -2.97 -11.06
N PRO A 124 -5.67 -2.52 -12.02
CA PRO A 124 -4.60 -3.37 -12.55
C PRO A 124 -3.54 -3.67 -11.50
N ILE A 125 -2.89 -4.82 -11.62
CA ILE A 125 -1.81 -5.25 -10.72
C ILE A 125 -0.46 -4.96 -11.37
N TYR A 126 0.47 -4.42 -10.59
CA TYR A 126 1.87 -4.31 -10.97
C TYR A 126 2.54 -5.67 -10.81
N LYS A 127 3.29 -6.09 -11.82
CA LYS A 127 4.03 -7.36 -11.75
C LYS A 127 5.22 -7.13 -10.82
N LEU A 128 5.24 -7.78 -9.66
CA LEU A 128 6.39 -7.91 -8.77
C LEU A 128 7.30 -9.02 -9.28
#